data_AF-A0A359IKE2-F1
#
_entry.id   AF-A0A359IKE2-F1
#
_cell.length_a   1.000
_cell.length_b   1.000
_cell.length_c   1.000
_cell.angle_alpha   90.00
_cell.angle_beta   90.00
_cell.angle_gamma   90.00
#
_symmetry.space_group_name_H-M   'P 1'
#
loop_
_entity.id
_entity.type
_entity.pdbx_description
1 polymer ?
#
loop_
_entity_poly.entity_id
_entity_poly.type
_entity_poly.pdbx_seq_one_letter_code
_entity_poly.pdbx_strand_id
1 'polypeptide(L)'
;MRTDKDMSWIYKDNIPFESLLGATLLDFEELDDRVSFLTDKGRYTLINFESWCGNDCDVSLEDIDGNIYRLFGQKIIFAEEIIHSGTDESTCYSFYKLSTNNDSVTLRFYGRSNGYYSENMQLYKENN
;
A
#
# COMPACT_ATOMS: atom_id res chain seq x y z
N MET A 1 -10.63 20.52 -1.81
CA MET A 1 -11.47 19.47 -1.22
C MET A 1 -11.79 18.45 -2.32
N ARG A 2 -11.06 17.33 -2.36
CA ARG A 2 -11.44 16.19 -3.21
C ARG A 2 -12.74 15.64 -2.63
N THR A 3 -13.80 15.61 -3.43
CA THR A 3 -15.13 15.19 -3.00
C THR A 3 -15.23 13.67 -2.99
N ASP A 4 -15.92 13.11 -2.00
CA ASP A 4 -16.15 11.67 -1.74
C ASP A 4 -16.55 10.80 -2.96
N LYS A 5 -16.98 11.41 -4.06
CA LYS A 5 -17.25 10.72 -5.34
C LYS A 5 -16.01 10.04 -5.95
N ASP A 6 -14.81 10.61 -5.81
CA ASP A 6 -13.58 10.06 -6.39
C ASP A 6 -13.00 8.88 -5.59
N MET A 7 -13.57 8.58 -4.43
CA MET A 7 -13.09 7.55 -3.49
C MET A 7 -14.14 6.45 -3.26
N SER A 8 -15.19 6.38 -4.09
CA SER A 8 -16.25 5.36 -3.96
C SER A 8 -15.73 3.91 -4.01
N TRP A 9 -14.55 3.67 -4.60
CA TRP A 9 -13.87 2.37 -4.62
C TRP A 9 -13.27 1.98 -3.27
N ILE A 10 -13.00 2.93 -2.38
CA ILE A 10 -12.42 2.66 -1.05
C ILE A 10 -13.43 2.00 -0.12
N TYR A 11 -14.72 2.19 -0.35
CA TYR A 11 -15.78 1.48 0.38
C TYR A 11 -15.99 0.02 -0.09
N LYS A 12 -15.13 -0.49 -0.98
CA LYS A 12 -15.11 -1.92 -1.34
C LYS A 12 -14.32 -2.71 -0.31
N ASP A 13 -14.44 -4.04 -0.36
CA ASP A 13 -13.72 -4.92 0.55
C ASP A 13 -12.20 -4.74 0.43
N ASN A 14 -11.53 -4.46 1.56
CA ASN A 14 -10.08 -4.57 1.69
C ASN A 14 -9.66 -6.00 1.31
N ILE A 15 -8.63 -6.14 0.48
CA ILE A 15 -8.12 -7.43 0.02
C ILE A 15 -6.70 -7.66 0.55
N PRO A 16 -6.26 -8.93 0.74
CA PRO A 16 -4.90 -9.23 1.19
C PRO A 16 -3.86 -8.71 0.19
N PHE A 17 -2.70 -8.23 0.67
CA PHE A 17 -1.62 -7.77 -0.21
C PHE A 17 -1.12 -8.86 -1.18
N GLU A 18 -1.17 -10.12 -0.75
CA GLU A 18 -0.89 -11.31 -1.56
C GLU A 18 -1.77 -11.43 -2.82
N SER A 19 -2.86 -10.66 -2.91
CA SER A 19 -3.71 -10.60 -4.11
C SER A 19 -2.98 -10.10 -5.36
N LEU A 20 -1.82 -9.46 -5.21
CA LEU A 20 -0.93 -9.06 -6.31
C LEU A 20 -0.16 -10.25 -6.92
N LEU A 21 -0.15 -11.42 -6.26
CA LEU A 21 0.55 -12.61 -6.75
C LEU A 21 0.08 -13.02 -8.16
N GLY A 22 1.06 -13.29 -9.01
CA GLY A 22 0.87 -13.68 -10.39
C GLY A 22 0.33 -12.57 -11.30
N ALA A 23 0.16 -11.33 -10.82
CA ALA A 23 -0.10 -10.16 -11.67
C ALA A 23 1.20 -9.67 -12.31
N THR A 24 1.10 -9.02 -13.46
CA THR A 24 2.22 -8.36 -14.14
C THR A 24 2.17 -6.87 -13.81
N LEU A 25 3.20 -6.32 -13.16
CA LEU A 25 3.24 -4.89 -12.84
C LEU A 25 3.51 -4.10 -14.12
N LEU A 26 2.66 -3.12 -14.42
CA LEU A 26 2.74 -2.29 -15.62
C LEU A 26 3.16 -0.86 -15.29
N ASP A 27 2.71 -0.35 -14.15
CA ASP A 27 3.03 1.00 -13.69
C ASP A 27 2.95 1.08 -12.16
N PHE A 28 3.61 2.09 -11.59
CA PHE A 28 3.60 2.39 -10.17
C PHE A 28 3.47 3.90 -9.97
N GLU A 29 2.49 4.30 -9.17
CA GLU A 29 2.20 5.70 -8.87
C GLU A 29 2.24 5.92 -7.36
N GLU A 30 3.06 6.86 -6.94
CA GLU A 30 3.17 7.31 -5.56
C GLU A 30 2.51 8.69 -5.44
N LEU A 31 1.63 8.82 -4.46
CA LEU A 31 1.02 10.08 -4.04
C LEU A 31 1.18 10.21 -2.53
N ASP A 32 1.01 11.42 -2.01
CA ASP A 32 1.21 11.74 -0.59
C ASP A 32 0.47 10.79 0.38
N ASP A 33 -0.73 10.32 0.01
CA ASP A 33 -1.62 9.51 0.85
C ASP A 33 -1.76 8.04 0.42
N ARG A 34 -1.17 7.63 -0.71
CA ARG A 34 -1.39 6.30 -1.28
C ARG A 34 -0.31 5.89 -2.27
N VAL A 35 -0.20 4.58 -2.49
CA VAL A 35 0.55 4.03 -3.63
C VAL A 35 -0.37 3.16 -4.48
N SER A 36 -0.22 3.25 -5.80
CA SER A 36 -1.03 2.50 -6.76
C SER A 36 -0.15 1.61 -7.64
N PHE A 37 -0.56 0.36 -7.78
CA PHE A 37 0.02 -0.64 -8.67
C PHE A 37 -0.94 -0.86 -9.84
N LEU A 38 -0.54 -0.43 -11.03
CA LEU A 38 -1.27 -0.79 -12.25
C LEU A 38 -0.75 -2.14 -12.72
N THR A 39 -1.66 -3.11 -12.91
CA THR A 39 -1.30 -4.46 -13.36
C THR A 39 -2.13 -4.89 -14.56
N ASP A 40 -1.74 -5.99 -15.18
CA ASP A 40 -2.56 -6.70 -16.18
C ASP A 40 -3.92 -7.19 -15.65
N LYS A 41 -4.11 -7.23 -14.32
CA LYS A 41 -5.37 -7.61 -13.66
C LYS A 41 -6.20 -6.42 -13.18
N GLY A 42 -5.75 -5.18 -13.43
CA GLY A 42 -6.39 -3.94 -12.99
C GLY A 42 -5.51 -3.10 -12.05
N ARG A 43 -6.08 -2.02 -11.52
CA ARG A 43 -5.42 -1.12 -10.57
C ARG A 43 -5.68 -1.56 -9.14
N TYR A 44 -4.59 -1.63 -8.37
CA TYR A 44 -4.58 -1.94 -6.94
C TYR A 44 -4.02 -0.74 -6.21
N THR A 45 -4.71 -0.25 -5.19
CA THR A 45 -4.32 0.96 -4.46
C THR A 45 -4.19 0.64 -3.00
N LEU A 46 -3.01 0.89 -2.45
CA LEU A 46 -2.70 0.77 -1.04
C LEU A 46 -2.83 2.16 -0.42
N ILE A 47 -3.77 2.31 0.51
CA ILE A 47 -4.13 3.59 1.14
C ILE A 47 -4.49 3.38 2.61
N ASN A 48 -4.21 4.35 3.47
CA ASN A 48 -4.77 4.37 4.81
C ASN A 48 -6.16 5.04 4.80
N PHE A 49 -7.20 4.29 5.13
CA PHE A 49 -8.59 4.76 5.19
C PHE A 49 -8.83 5.84 6.26
N GLU A 50 -8.09 5.78 7.36
CA GLU A 50 -8.24 6.66 8.51
C GLU A 50 -7.49 8.00 8.35
N SER A 51 -6.81 8.23 7.22
CA SER A 51 -6.17 9.52 6.89
C SER A 51 -7.14 10.72 6.88
N TRP A 52 -8.46 10.46 6.94
CA TRP A 52 -9.49 11.49 7.06
C TRP A 52 -9.76 11.96 8.51
N CYS A 53 -9.37 11.21 9.55
CA CYS A 53 -9.79 11.52 10.92
C CYS A 53 -9.03 12.70 11.58
N GLY A 54 -8.02 13.25 10.91
CA GLY A 54 -7.30 14.45 11.32
C GLY A 54 -6.25 14.18 12.39
N ASN A 55 -4.99 14.46 12.06
CA ASN A 55 -3.81 14.66 12.92
C ASN A 55 -3.43 13.57 13.94
N ASP A 56 -4.27 12.56 14.19
CA ASP A 56 -4.09 11.60 15.26
C ASP A 56 -3.59 10.23 14.78
N CYS A 57 -3.60 10.01 13.46
CA CYS A 57 -3.03 8.85 12.76
C CYS A 57 -2.45 9.27 11.42
N ASP A 58 -1.13 9.30 11.31
CA ASP A 58 -0.42 9.59 10.05
C ASP A 58 0.34 8.35 9.62
N VAL A 59 0.07 7.86 8.41
CA VAL A 59 0.82 6.76 7.78
C VAL A 59 1.30 7.26 6.43
N SER A 60 2.61 7.31 6.26
CA SER A 60 3.25 7.79 5.04
C SER A 60 4.27 6.79 4.53
N LEU A 61 4.48 6.78 3.21
CA LEU A 61 5.56 6.01 2.61
C LEU A 61 6.89 6.65 3.01
N GLU A 62 7.70 5.92 3.76
CA GLU A 62 8.96 6.41 4.31
C GLU A 62 10.14 6.02 3.42
N ASP A 63 10.09 4.83 2.82
CA ASP A 63 11.22 4.28 2.07
C ASP A 63 10.76 3.28 1.00
N ILE A 64 11.51 3.23 -0.11
CA ILE A 64 11.40 2.23 -1.17
C ILE A 64 12.79 1.59 -1.29
N ASP A 65 12.97 0.44 -0.66
CA ASP A 65 14.21 -0.33 -0.77
C ASP A 65 14.17 -1.20 -2.03
N GLY A 66 15.05 -0.91 -2.98
CA GLY A 66 15.13 -1.54 -4.29
C GLY A 66 14.73 -0.61 -5.44
N ASN A 67 14.51 -1.17 -6.63
CA ASN A 67 14.13 -0.40 -7.82
C ASN A 67 12.80 -0.90 -8.40
N ILE A 68 11.71 -0.18 -8.11
CA ILE A 68 10.35 -0.54 -8.55
C ILE A 68 10.20 -0.63 -10.07
N TYR A 69 10.95 0.18 -10.82
CA TYR A 69 10.90 0.17 -12.28
C TYR A 69 11.44 -1.14 -12.87
N ARG A 70 12.28 -1.87 -12.13
CA ARG A 70 12.75 -3.18 -12.58
C ARG A 70 11.65 -4.22 -12.55
N LEU A 71 10.60 -4.05 -11.74
CA LEU A 71 9.49 -5.00 -11.66
C LEU A 71 8.51 -4.84 -12.85
N PHE A 72 8.63 -3.77 -13.64
CA PHE A 72 7.74 -3.49 -14.76
C PHE A 72 7.85 -4.54 -15.86
N GLY A 73 6.69 -4.98 -16.37
CA GLY A 73 6.57 -6.05 -17.36
C GLY A 73 6.86 -7.45 -16.81
N GLN A 74 7.16 -7.58 -15.52
CA GLN A 74 7.46 -8.86 -14.88
C GLN A 74 6.29 -9.35 -14.03
N LYS A 75 6.15 -10.67 -13.94
CA LYS A 75 5.17 -11.31 -13.07
C LYS A 75 5.65 -11.26 -11.63
N ILE A 76 4.79 -10.77 -10.75
CA ILE A 76 4.98 -10.82 -9.30
C ILE A 76 4.88 -12.29 -8.86
N ILE A 77 5.95 -12.83 -8.30
CA ILE A 77 6.02 -14.21 -7.79
C ILE A 77 5.96 -14.26 -6.26
N PHE A 78 6.18 -13.11 -5.61
CA PHE A 78 6.12 -12.95 -4.17
C PHE A 78 5.48 -11.61 -3.83
N ALA A 79 4.55 -11.61 -2.90
CA ALA A 79 3.92 -10.44 -2.32
C ALA A 79 3.67 -10.76 -0.85
N GLU A 80 4.14 -9.92 0.07
CA GLU A 80 4.01 -10.14 1.51
C GLU A 80 3.78 -8.79 2.20
N GLU A 81 2.88 -8.79 3.18
CA GLU A 81 2.68 -7.69 4.12
C GLU A 81 3.20 -8.10 5.49
N ILE A 82 4.01 -7.24 6.09
CA ILE A 82 4.49 -7.39 7.46
C ILE A 82 4.15 -6.13 8.24
N ILE A 83 3.50 -6.29 9.39
CA ILE A 83 3.16 -5.19 10.29
C ILE A 83 3.93 -5.38 11.59
N HIS A 84 4.69 -4.37 11.98
CA HIS A 84 5.43 -4.30 13.24
C HIS A 84 4.89 -3.15 14.09
N SER A 85 4.56 -3.44 15.34
CA SER A 85 4.40 -2.40 16.35
C SER A 85 5.77 -1.78 16.63
N GLY A 86 5.83 -0.46 16.66
CA GLY A 86 7.03 0.28 17.03
C GLY A 86 7.37 0.14 18.51
N THR A 87 8.48 0.74 18.92
CA THR A 87 8.93 0.71 20.32
C THR A 87 8.02 1.52 21.26
N ASP A 88 7.37 2.54 20.71
CA ASP A 88 6.34 3.30 21.42
C ASP A 88 4.96 2.81 20.97
N GLU A 89 4.00 2.69 21.90
CA GLU A 89 2.60 2.28 21.64
C GLU A 89 1.84 3.17 20.64
N SER A 90 2.50 4.24 20.18
CA SER A 90 2.00 5.26 19.26
C SER A 90 2.65 5.19 17.88
N THR A 91 3.45 4.17 17.59
CA THR A 91 4.17 4.04 16.32
C THR A 91 4.04 2.65 15.75
N CYS A 92 4.00 2.55 14.42
CA CYS A 92 4.08 1.27 13.71
C CYS A 92 4.94 1.41 12.46
N TYR A 93 5.40 0.26 11.98
CA TYR A 93 6.01 0.12 10.67
C TYR A 93 5.30 -0.98 9.92
N SER A 94 4.90 -0.71 8.68
CA SER A 94 4.44 -1.76 7.78
C SER A 94 5.35 -1.87 6.58
N PHE A 95 5.56 -3.11 6.13
CA PHE A 95 6.45 -3.45 5.04
C PHE A 95 5.67 -4.23 4.01
N TYR A 96 5.67 -3.74 2.77
CA TYR A 96 5.03 -4.37 1.63
C TYR A 96 6.10 -4.80 0.64
N LYS A 97 6.33 -6.11 0.55
CA LYS A 97 7.41 -6.68 -0.25
C LYS A 97 6.86 -7.27 -1.53
N LEU A 98 7.49 -6.94 -2.65
CA LEU A 98 7.19 -7.51 -3.96
C LEU A 98 8.46 -8.09 -4.56
N SER A 99 8.38 -9.30 -5.11
CA SER A 99 9.49 -9.88 -5.87
C SER A 99 9.04 -10.46 -7.19
N THR A 100 9.94 -10.37 -8.15
CA THR A 100 9.89 -11.01 -9.47
C THR A 100 11.03 -12.02 -9.56
N ASN A 101 11.22 -12.67 -10.70
CA ASN A 101 12.37 -13.55 -10.90
C ASN A 101 13.72 -12.81 -10.88
N ASN A 102 13.72 -11.50 -11.15
CA ASN A 102 14.95 -10.74 -11.37
C ASN A 102 15.28 -9.77 -10.24
N ASP A 103 14.26 -9.16 -9.62
CA ASP A 103 14.45 -8.14 -8.60
C ASP A 103 13.33 -8.19 -7.55
N SER A 104 13.60 -7.60 -6.39
CA SER A 104 12.67 -7.41 -5.28
C SER A 104 12.67 -5.97 -4.81
N VAL A 105 11.52 -5.52 -4.31
CA VAL A 105 11.33 -4.19 -3.72
C VAL A 105 10.56 -4.32 -2.42
N THR A 106 10.93 -3.53 -1.43
CA THR A 106 10.21 -3.38 -0.17
C THR A 106 9.77 -1.93 -0.01
N LEU A 107 8.47 -1.71 0.16
CA LEU A 107 7.92 -0.42 0.56
C LEU A 107 7.79 -0.40 2.07
N ARG A 108 8.37 0.60 2.73
CA ARG A 108 8.23 0.82 4.17
C ARG A 108 7.32 2.01 4.41
N PHE A 109 6.27 1.77 5.19
CA PHE A 109 5.40 2.82 5.68
C PHE A 109 5.66 3.03 7.16
N TYR A 110 5.75 4.29 7.56
CA TYR A 110 5.83 4.70 8.95
C TYR A 110 4.48 5.23 9.38
N GLY A 111 3.94 4.64 10.44
CA GLY A 111 2.67 5.04 11.05
C GLY A 111 2.87 5.61 12.45
N ARG A 112 2.07 6.62 12.79
CA ARG A 112 1.99 7.16 14.16
C ARG A 112 0.54 7.37 14.58
N SER A 113 0.06 6.65 15.61
CA SER A 113 -1.26 6.84 16.23
C SER A 113 -1.18 7.35 17.67
N ASN A 114 -2.27 7.92 18.18
CA ASN A 114 -2.46 8.14 19.62
C ASN A 114 -2.99 6.90 20.38
N GLY A 115 -3.07 5.73 19.72
CA GLY A 115 -3.42 4.44 20.33
C GLY A 115 -4.91 4.03 20.20
N TYR A 116 -5.70 4.75 19.40
CA TYR A 116 -7.15 4.51 19.25
C TYR A 116 -7.60 4.00 17.87
N TYR A 117 -6.70 3.96 16.88
CA TYR A 117 -7.07 3.72 15.47
C TYR A 117 -6.14 2.74 14.78
N SER A 118 -6.58 2.22 13.62
CA SER A 118 -5.80 1.30 12.81
C SER A 118 -4.68 2.05 12.07
N GLU A 119 -3.44 1.64 12.30
CA GLU A 119 -2.24 2.23 11.68
C GLU A 119 -1.81 1.52 10.38
N ASN A 120 -2.66 0.64 9.85
CA ASN A 120 -2.32 -0.24 8.73
C ASN A 120 -2.83 0.32 7.40
N MET A 121 -2.05 0.12 6.34
CA MET A 121 -2.54 0.39 4.98
C MET A 121 -3.52 -0.71 4.56
N GLN A 122 -4.49 -0.34 3.74
CA GLN A 122 -5.50 -1.24 3.19
C GLN A 122 -5.34 -1.29 1.68
N LEU A 123 -5.38 -2.50 1.11
CA LEU A 123 -5.27 -2.70 -0.33
C LEU A 123 -6.66 -2.85 -0.92
N TYR A 124 -6.95 -2.04 -1.93
CA TYR A 124 -8.20 -2.11 -2.68
C TYR A 124 -7.94 -2.36 -4.14
N LYS A 125 -8.86 -3.07 -4.78
CA LYS A 125 -8.89 -3.22 -6.23
C LYS A 125 -9.98 -2.34 -6.81
N GLU A 126 -9.65 -1.54 -7.81
CA GLU A 126 -10.64 -0.81 -8.58
C GLU A 126 -11.46 -1.81 -9.43
N ASN A 127 -12.80 -1.72 -9.35
CA ASN A 127 -13.66 -2.50 -10.24
C ASN A 127 -13.92 -1.61 -11.45
N ASN A 128 -13.55 -2.11 -12.63
CA ASN A 128 -13.96 -1.55 -13.92
C ASN A 128 -15.48 -1.61 -14.08
#